data_AF-A0A9E9B444-F1
#
_entry.id   AF-A0A9E9B444-F1
#
_cell.length_a   1.000
_cell.length_b   1.000
_cell.length_c   1.000
_cell.angle_alpha   90.00
_cell.angle_beta   90.00
_cell.angle_gamma   90.00
#
_symmetry.space_group_name_H-M   'P 1'
#
loop_
_entity.id
_entity.type
_entity.pdbx_description
1 polymer ?
#
loop_
_entity_poly.entity_id
_entity_poly.type
_entity_poly.pdbx_seq_one_letter_code
_entity_poly.pdbx_strand_id
1 'polypeptide(L)'
;MPNSIRTTSNTQTTTNSTLATFKAGDSVLCPSVGNSIYQLFNDKEYNCLGFTTNGKTYHYRNDGKVSRDDAAPSLFHDMPANRQAINALYGSKHQINIIDCTAADDDEVILMPSIMLSDIACDINAAATTLHDMGQLFHLIATRQIEPHAAIALARLSQDAADTWINLLYSQLDTINEPLAQTGFGKVDACAY
;
A
#
# COMPACT_ATOMS: atom_id res chain seq x y z
N MET A 1 19.20 -12.74 21.57
CA MET A 1 17.88 -12.36 22.11
C MET A 1 17.57 -10.96 21.62
N PRO A 2 16.60 -10.76 20.70
CA PRO A 2 16.18 -9.44 20.30
C PRO A 2 15.03 -8.96 21.19
N ASN A 3 15.15 -7.74 21.71
CA ASN A 3 14.08 -7.06 22.45
C ASN A 3 12.93 -6.73 21.48
N SER A 4 11.78 -7.37 21.68
CA SER A 4 10.53 -7.06 21.00
C SER A 4 9.96 -5.75 21.54
N ILE A 5 9.93 -4.71 20.72
CA ILE A 5 9.18 -3.48 21.02
C ILE A 5 7.70 -3.79 20.76
N ARG A 6 6.98 -4.09 21.83
CA ARG A 6 5.53 -4.30 21.82
C ARG A 6 4.83 -2.95 21.75
N THR A 7 4.39 -2.53 20.57
CA THR A 7 3.51 -1.37 20.43
C THR A 7 2.11 -1.74 20.91
N THR A 8 1.75 -1.34 22.13
CA THR A 8 0.37 -1.47 22.63
C THR A 8 -0.49 -0.37 22.03
N SER A 9 -1.41 -0.74 21.15
CA SER A 9 -2.44 0.17 20.64
C SER A 9 -3.48 0.40 21.75
N ASN A 10 -3.44 1.56 22.39
CA ASN A 10 -4.50 1.99 23.29
C ASN A 10 -5.63 2.61 22.45
N THR A 11 -6.53 1.77 21.94
CA THR A 11 -7.79 2.25 21.37
C THR A 11 -8.69 2.68 22.53
N GLN A 12 -8.65 3.96 22.87
CA GLN A 12 -9.56 4.53 23.84
C GLN A 12 -10.93 4.71 23.17
N THR A 13 -11.85 3.78 23.44
CA THR A 13 -13.24 3.86 22.99
C THR A 13 -13.94 4.97 23.75
N THR A 14 -14.08 6.16 23.18
CA THR A 14 -14.97 7.20 23.72
C THR A 14 -16.41 6.84 23.42
N THR A 15 -17.08 6.18 24.35
CA THR A 15 -18.54 6.08 24.43
C THR A 15 -19.12 7.43 24.86
N ASN A 16 -19.62 8.21 23.91
CA ASN A 16 -20.62 9.26 24.14
C ASN A 16 -21.63 9.23 22.98
N SER A 17 -22.52 8.24 23.00
CA SER A 17 -23.64 8.13 22.07
C SER A 17 -24.81 9.00 22.54
N THR A 18 -24.65 10.32 22.47
CA THR A 18 -25.82 11.17 22.24
C THR A 18 -26.01 11.16 20.73
N LEU A 19 -27.09 10.56 20.22
CA LEU A 19 -27.39 10.63 18.78
C LEU A 19 -27.49 12.11 18.42
N ALA A 20 -26.54 12.62 17.64
CA ALA A 20 -26.60 13.97 17.13
C ALA A 20 -27.88 14.11 16.29
N THR A 21 -28.79 14.99 16.71
CA THR A 21 -30.03 15.25 15.97
C THR A 21 -29.74 16.31 14.93
N PHE A 22 -29.72 15.92 13.66
CA PHE A 22 -29.49 16.82 12.53
C PHE A 22 -30.77 17.62 12.20
N LYS A 23 -30.60 18.85 11.71
CA LYS A 23 -31.71 19.68 11.21
C LYS A 23 -31.33 20.40 9.91
N ALA A 24 -32.34 20.89 9.20
CA ALA A 24 -32.14 21.73 8.03
C ALA A 24 -31.34 23.00 8.40
N GLY A 25 -30.38 23.36 7.54
CA GLY A 25 -29.43 24.44 7.75
C GLY A 25 -28.09 24.00 8.35
N ASP A 26 -28.00 22.81 8.95
CA ASP A 26 -26.75 22.30 9.51
C ASP A 26 -25.71 22.07 8.41
N SER A 27 -24.46 22.44 8.72
CA SER A 27 -23.29 22.06 7.92
C SER A 27 -22.79 20.70 8.37
N VAL A 28 -22.64 19.78 7.42
CA VAL A 28 -22.33 18.38 7.67
C VAL A 28 -21.20 17.88 6.77
N LEU A 29 -20.51 16.86 7.25
CA LEU A 29 -19.48 16.11 6.55
C LEU A 29 -20.03 14.72 6.21
N CYS A 30 -19.79 14.28 4.97
CA CYS A 30 -20.22 12.96 4.50
C CYS A 30 -19.09 12.25 3.75
N PRO A 31 -18.22 11.50 4.46
CA PRO A 31 -17.03 10.86 3.86
C PRO A 31 -17.34 9.86 2.74
N SER A 32 -18.55 9.28 2.71
CA SER A 32 -19.06 8.40 1.64
C SER A 32 -19.17 9.11 0.30
N VAL A 33 -19.47 10.40 0.35
CA VAL A 33 -19.88 11.19 -0.82
C VAL A 33 -18.73 12.12 -1.24
N GLY A 34 -17.95 12.62 -0.29
CA GLY A 34 -16.72 13.36 -0.56
C GLY A 34 -16.25 14.19 0.64
N ASN A 35 -15.13 14.88 0.47
CA ASN A 35 -14.48 15.66 1.55
C ASN A 35 -15.00 17.12 1.67
N SER A 36 -16.09 17.45 0.98
CA SER A 36 -16.70 18.78 1.03
C SER A 36 -17.64 18.94 2.22
N ILE A 37 -17.90 20.20 2.57
CA ILE A 37 -18.96 20.57 3.52
C ILE A 37 -20.27 20.64 2.74
N TYR A 38 -21.30 20.00 3.26
CA TYR A 38 -22.64 20.01 2.68
C TYR A 38 -23.62 20.69 3.63
N GLN A 39 -24.59 21.41 3.10
CA GLN A 39 -25.66 22.01 3.88
C GLN A 39 -26.92 21.16 3.76
N LEU A 40 -27.50 20.79 4.91
CA LEU A 40 -28.74 20.04 4.93
C LEU A 40 -29.94 20.94 4.61
N PHE A 41 -30.89 20.44 3.84
CA PHE A 41 -32.20 21.03 3.62
C PHE A 41 -33.31 20.04 3.98
N ASN A 42 -34.52 20.57 4.19
CA ASN A 42 -35.69 19.72 4.38
C ASN A 42 -36.31 19.37 3.03
N ASP A 43 -36.23 18.11 2.65
CA ASP A 43 -36.91 17.61 1.47
C ASP A 43 -38.39 17.35 1.81
N LYS A 44 -39.27 18.18 1.26
CA LYS A 44 -40.71 18.09 1.51
C LYS A 44 -41.36 16.92 0.78
N GLU A 45 -40.77 16.45 -0.31
CA GLU A 45 -41.31 15.34 -1.12
C GLU A 45 -41.11 14.01 -0.39
N TYR A 46 -39.96 13.84 0.25
CA TYR A 46 -39.59 12.62 0.97
C TYR A 46 -39.68 12.73 2.50
N ASN A 47 -40.06 13.91 3.02
CA ASN A 47 -40.18 14.23 4.45
C ASN A 47 -38.93 13.81 5.24
N CYS A 48 -37.75 14.19 4.72
CA CYS A 48 -36.45 13.79 5.24
C CYS A 48 -35.40 14.91 5.03
N LEU A 49 -34.22 14.75 5.63
CA LEU A 49 -33.12 15.69 5.42
C LEU A 49 -32.36 15.29 4.15
N GLY A 50 -32.04 16.26 3.31
CA GLY A 50 -31.30 16.05 2.09
C GLY A 50 -30.10 16.99 1.96
N PHE A 51 -29.11 16.59 1.16
CA PHE A 51 -28.16 17.53 0.58
C PHE A 51 -27.87 17.14 -0.87
N THR A 52 -27.45 18.12 -1.67
CA THR A 52 -27.16 17.93 -3.09
C THR A 52 -25.68 18.14 -3.37
N THR A 53 -25.10 17.25 -4.16
CA THR A 53 -23.74 17.38 -4.68
C THR A 53 -23.63 16.68 -6.04
N ASN A 54 -22.83 17.23 -6.94
CA ASN A 54 -22.64 16.69 -8.30
C ASN A 54 -23.97 16.40 -9.04
N GLY A 55 -24.99 17.23 -8.84
CA GLY A 55 -26.32 17.08 -9.45
C GLY A 55 -27.17 15.92 -8.89
N LYS A 56 -26.74 15.27 -7.81
CA LYS A 56 -27.48 14.19 -7.12
C LYS A 56 -27.89 14.64 -5.73
N THR A 57 -29.12 14.29 -5.33
CA THR A 57 -29.62 14.51 -3.97
C THR A 57 -29.52 13.23 -3.15
N TYR A 58 -28.95 13.36 -1.96
CA TYR A 58 -28.80 12.26 -1.00
C TYR A 58 -29.77 12.48 0.16
N HIS A 59 -30.58 11.47 0.46
CA HIS A 59 -31.63 11.52 1.49
C HIS A 59 -31.22 10.78 2.77
N TYR A 60 -31.42 11.45 3.90
CA TYR A 60 -31.06 10.99 5.23
C TYR A 60 -32.26 11.07 6.15
N ARG A 61 -32.38 10.07 7.01
CA ARG A 61 -33.37 10.07 8.09
C ARG A 61 -32.97 11.09 9.16
N ASN A 62 -33.95 11.52 9.95
CA ASN A 62 -33.75 12.49 11.03
C ASN A 62 -32.79 11.98 12.14
N ASP A 63 -32.45 10.69 12.14
CA ASP A 63 -31.46 10.07 13.03
C ASP A 63 -30.03 10.04 12.44
N GLY A 64 -29.80 10.66 11.28
CA GLY A 64 -28.50 10.74 10.60
C GLY A 64 -28.09 9.48 9.83
N LYS A 65 -28.97 8.48 9.71
CA LYS A 65 -28.73 7.24 8.95
C LYS A 65 -29.22 7.35 7.51
N VAL A 66 -28.50 6.69 6.60
CA VAL A 66 -28.83 6.62 5.17
C VAL A 66 -30.05 5.72 4.96
N SER A 67 -30.92 6.09 4.03
CA SER A 67 -32.04 5.26 3.59
C SER A 67 -31.58 4.05 2.77
N ARG A 68 -31.73 2.86 3.37
CA ARG A 68 -31.98 1.53 2.79
C ARG A 68 -30.96 0.85 1.87
N ASP A 69 -29.94 1.53 1.33
CA ASP A 69 -28.86 0.89 0.58
C ASP A 69 -27.51 1.03 1.33
N ASP A 70 -27.14 -0.06 2.01
CA ASP A 70 -26.10 -0.24 3.04
C ASP A 70 -24.63 -0.06 2.59
N ALA A 71 -24.27 1.02 1.90
CA ALA A 71 -22.87 1.23 1.48
C ALA A 71 -22.21 2.56 1.91
N ALA A 72 -22.94 3.48 2.54
CA ALA A 72 -22.42 4.82 2.82
C ALA A 72 -22.28 5.11 4.33
N PRO A 73 -21.10 5.56 4.83
CA PRO A 73 -20.95 6.04 6.21
C PRO A 73 -21.89 7.21 6.57
N SER A 74 -22.10 7.37 7.88
CA SER A 74 -23.01 8.31 8.55
C SER A 74 -22.70 9.79 8.28
N LEU A 75 -23.68 10.66 8.52
CA LEU A 75 -23.47 12.12 8.60
C LEU A 75 -22.76 12.49 9.89
N PHE A 76 -21.91 13.52 9.82
CA PHE A 76 -21.26 14.12 10.97
C PHE A 76 -21.44 15.64 10.93
N HIS A 77 -21.64 16.28 12.08
CA HIS A 77 -21.62 17.74 12.13
C HIS A 77 -20.24 18.26 11.75
N ASP A 78 -20.22 19.40 11.07
CA ASP A 78 -19.00 20.12 10.75
C ASP A 78 -18.38 20.77 12.01
N MET A 79 -17.67 19.96 12.79
CA MET A 79 -16.97 20.38 14.00
C MET A 79 -15.48 20.04 13.89
N PRO A 80 -14.57 20.80 14.53
CA PRO A 80 -13.13 20.53 14.49
C PRO A 80 -12.76 19.08 14.84
N ALA A 81 -13.38 18.51 15.88
CA ALA A 81 -13.14 17.13 16.29
C ALA A 81 -13.56 16.10 15.22
N ASN A 82 -14.71 16.33 14.58
CA ASN A 82 -15.22 15.45 13.51
C ASN A 82 -14.37 15.58 12.24
N ARG A 83 -13.93 16.80 11.88
CA ARG A 83 -12.98 17.02 10.78
C ARG A 83 -11.67 16.29 11.04
N GLN A 84 -11.12 16.40 12.24
CA GLN A 84 -9.88 15.73 12.61
C GLN A 84 -10.02 14.20 12.57
N ALA A 85 -11.11 13.66 13.11
CA ALA A 85 -11.39 12.23 13.07
C ALA A 85 -11.61 11.72 11.64
N ILE A 86 -12.38 12.44 10.82
CA ILE A 86 -12.59 12.09 9.41
C ILE A 86 -11.29 12.19 8.64
N ASN A 87 -10.46 13.22 8.86
CA ASN A 87 -9.16 13.32 8.20
C ASN A 87 -8.22 12.19 8.63
N ALA A 88 -8.23 11.78 9.90
CA ALA A 88 -7.43 10.64 10.35
C ALA A 88 -7.91 9.30 9.74
N LEU A 89 -9.22 9.12 9.54
CA LEU A 89 -9.80 7.87 9.03
C LEU A 89 -9.87 7.80 7.50
N TYR A 90 -10.08 8.94 6.84
CA TYR A 90 -10.40 9.07 5.41
C TYR A 90 -9.54 10.11 4.68
N GLY A 91 -8.94 11.07 5.40
CA GLY A 91 -8.12 12.15 4.83
C GLY A 91 -6.75 11.71 4.30
N SER A 92 -6.41 10.43 4.45
CA SER A 92 -5.21 9.83 3.85
C SER A 92 -5.41 8.33 3.67
N LYS A 93 -6.32 7.94 2.75
CA LYS A 93 -6.15 6.65 2.08
C LYS A 93 -4.99 6.83 1.09
N HIS A 94 -3.94 6.06 1.35
CA HIS A 94 -2.54 6.27 0.99
C HIS A 94 -1.82 7.14 2.02
N GLN A 95 -1.00 6.50 2.86
CA GLN A 95 0.29 7.10 3.19
C GLN A 95 1.03 7.33 1.87
N ILE A 96 0.69 8.40 1.15
CA ILE A 96 1.70 9.08 0.37
C ILE A 96 2.49 9.78 1.46
N ASN A 97 3.64 9.21 1.81
CA ASN A 97 4.69 10.06 2.37
C ASN A 97 4.91 11.12 1.29
N ILE A 98 4.35 12.31 1.47
CA ILE A 98 4.67 13.45 0.62
C ILE A 98 6.12 13.73 0.96
N ILE A 99 6.99 13.31 0.06
CA ILE A 99 8.40 13.61 0.16
C ILE A 99 8.51 15.09 -0.25
N ASP A 100 8.85 15.91 0.74
CA ASP A 100 9.02 17.34 0.57
C ASP A 100 10.36 17.62 -0.14
N CYS A 101 10.30 17.82 -1.45
CA CYS A 101 11.48 18.14 -2.27
C CYS A 101 11.78 19.67 -2.33
N THR A 102 11.25 20.47 -1.40
CA THR A 102 11.38 21.95 -1.49
C THR A 102 12.69 22.51 -0.94
N ALA A 103 13.48 21.70 -0.22
CA ALA A 103 14.84 22.05 0.17
C ALA A 103 15.86 21.38 -0.78
N ALA A 104 16.82 22.15 -1.27
CA ALA A 104 17.87 21.69 -2.17
C ALA A 104 19.01 20.95 -1.42
N ASP A 105 18.67 20.04 -0.51
CA ASP A 105 19.65 19.20 0.20
C ASP A 105 19.37 17.71 -0.12
N ASP A 106 20.15 17.21 -1.07
CA ASP A 106 20.79 15.88 -1.14
C ASP A 106 20.02 14.55 -1.03
N ASP A 107 18.68 14.53 -0.95
CA ASP A 107 17.94 13.26 -1.00
C ASP A 107 17.11 13.15 -2.30
N GLU A 108 17.72 12.70 -3.40
CA GLU A 108 16.96 12.34 -4.61
C GLU A 108 16.04 11.16 -4.29
N VAL A 109 14.75 11.40 -4.50
CA VAL A 109 13.70 10.45 -4.15
C VAL A 109 13.25 9.70 -5.38
N ILE A 110 13.48 8.39 -5.35
CA ILE A 110 12.99 7.46 -6.37
C ILE A 110 11.65 6.89 -5.91
N LEU A 111 10.60 7.18 -6.69
CA LEU A 111 9.29 6.56 -6.52
C LEU A 111 9.25 5.23 -7.29
N MET A 112 9.18 4.12 -6.56
CA MET A 112 8.97 2.78 -7.12
C MET A 112 7.68 2.18 -6.55
N PRO A 113 6.81 1.58 -7.39
CA PRO A 113 5.64 0.86 -6.89
C PRO A 113 6.06 -0.26 -5.92
N SER A 114 5.38 -0.38 -4.77
CA SER A 114 5.69 -1.40 -3.77
C SER A 114 5.57 -2.84 -4.29
N ILE A 115 4.71 -3.06 -5.30
CA ILE A 115 4.58 -4.36 -5.97
C ILE A 115 5.87 -4.71 -6.74
N MET A 116 6.47 -3.75 -7.44
CA MET A 116 7.72 -3.94 -8.17
C MET A 116 8.87 -4.26 -7.20
N LEU A 117 8.94 -3.54 -6.08
CA LEU A 117 9.92 -3.83 -5.03
C LEU A 117 9.70 -5.24 -4.42
N SER A 118 8.45 -5.65 -4.24
CA SER A 118 8.11 -7.00 -3.75
C SER A 118 8.54 -8.08 -4.74
N ASP A 119 8.32 -7.88 -6.04
CA ASP A 119 8.70 -8.82 -7.09
C ASP A 119 10.23 -8.98 -7.16
N ILE A 120 10.97 -7.86 -7.13
CA ILE A 120 12.44 -7.85 -7.06
C ILE A 120 12.92 -8.64 -5.83
N ALA A 121 12.34 -8.40 -4.66
CA ALA A 121 12.74 -9.09 -3.43
C ALA A 121 12.45 -10.61 -3.50
N CYS A 122 11.33 -10.99 -4.11
CA CYS A 122 10.96 -12.38 -4.33
C CYS A 122 12.00 -13.08 -5.24
N ASP A 123 12.34 -12.45 -6.36
CA ASP A 123 13.29 -12.99 -7.34
C ASP A 123 14.71 -13.11 -6.75
N ILE A 124 15.17 -12.11 -5.97
CA ILE A 124 16.44 -12.19 -5.25
C ILE A 124 16.44 -13.37 -4.27
N ASN A 125 15.36 -13.56 -3.51
CA ASN A 125 15.25 -14.65 -2.55
C ASN A 125 15.24 -16.03 -3.25
N ALA A 126 14.54 -16.14 -4.38
CA ALA A 126 14.47 -17.37 -5.16
C ALA A 126 15.82 -17.71 -5.83
N ALA A 127 16.56 -16.70 -6.31
CA ALA A 127 17.92 -16.87 -6.81
C ALA A 127 18.88 -17.30 -5.70
N ALA A 128 18.82 -16.68 -4.52
CA ALA A 128 19.65 -17.04 -3.37
C ALA A 128 19.40 -18.50 -2.92
N THR A 129 18.13 -18.93 -2.92
CA THR A 129 17.75 -20.31 -2.63
C THR A 129 18.33 -21.27 -3.68
N THR A 130 18.21 -20.94 -4.95
CA THR A 130 18.75 -21.77 -6.05
C THR A 130 20.27 -21.92 -5.96
N LEU A 131 20.99 -20.82 -5.69
CA LEU A 131 22.45 -20.85 -5.49
C LEU A 131 22.85 -21.70 -4.29
N HIS A 132 22.06 -21.68 -3.21
CA HIS A 132 22.28 -22.54 -2.04
C HIS A 132 22.14 -24.03 -2.41
N ASP A 133 21.08 -24.39 -3.12
CA ASP A 133 20.81 -25.76 -3.54
C ASP A 133 21.90 -26.29 -4.50
N MET A 134 22.34 -25.45 -5.44
CA MET A 134 23.48 -25.75 -6.31
C MET A 134 24.77 -25.98 -5.49
N GLY A 135 25.02 -25.15 -4.48
CA GLY A 135 26.15 -25.32 -3.56
C GLY A 135 26.12 -26.66 -2.82
N GLN A 136 24.94 -27.07 -2.34
CA GLN A 136 24.76 -28.38 -1.72
C GLN A 136 25.01 -29.52 -2.72
N LEU A 137 24.51 -29.40 -3.94
CA LEU A 137 24.76 -30.38 -4.99
C LEU A 137 26.26 -30.50 -5.29
N PHE A 138 26.97 -29.39 -5.46
CA PHE A 138 28.42 -29.41 -5.69
C PHE A 138 29.17 -30.06 -4.53
N HIS A 139 28.74 -29.86 -3.29
CA HIS A 139 29.29 -30.55 -2.15
C HIS A 139 29.08 -32.08 -2.23
N LEU A 140 27.89 -32.54 -2.60
CA LEU A 140 27.59 -33.97 -2.78
C LEU A 140 28.43 -34.59 -3.91
N ILE A 141 28.62 -33.87 -5.02
CA ILE A 141 29.49 -34.30 -6.11
C ILE A 141 30.95 -34.37 -5.64
N ALA A 142 31.45 -33.33 -4.97
CA ALA A 142 32.84 -33.27 -4.48
C ALA A 142 33.15 -34.37 -3.46
N THR A 143 32.17 -34.75 -2.65
CA THR A 143 32.27 -35.82 -1.66
C THR A 143 31.94 -37.21 -2.22
N ARG A 144 31.70 -37.32 -3.54
CA ARG A 144 31.36 -38.57 -4.26
C ARG A 144 30.13 -39.28 -3.70
N GLN A 145 29.17 -38.52 -3.18
CA GLN A 145 27.90 -39.04 -2.67
C GLN A 145 26.84 -39.24 -3.77
N ILE A 146 27.17 -38.91 -5.02
CA ILE A 146 26.29 -39.06 -6.19
C ILE A 146 27.03 -39.88 -7.23
N GLU A 147 26.32 -40.82 -7.84
CA GLU A 147 26.83 -41.63 -8.95
C GLU A 147 27.27 -40.75 -10.14
N PRO A 148 28.39 -41.07 -10.83
CA PRO A 148 28.94 -40.20 -11.87
C PRO A 148 27.95 -39.81 -12.98
N HIS A 149 27.07 -40.73 -13.38
CA HIS A 149 26.07 -40.46 -14.42
C HIS A 149 24.97 -39.50 -13.94
N ALA A 150 24.56 -39.60 -12.68
CA ALA A 150 23.59 -38.68 -12.07
C ALA A 150 24.21 -37.30 -11.82
N ALA A 151 25.50 -37.25 -11.45
CA ALA A 151 26.24 -36.00 -11.28
C ALA A 151 26.29 -35.18 -12.56
N ILE A 152 26.47 -35.81 -13.73
CA ILE A 152 26.46 -35.12 -15.03
C ILE A 152 25.08 -34.50 -15.32
N ALA A 153 24.00 -35.23 -15.08
CA ALA A 153 22.65 -34.72 -15.32
C ALA A 153 22.31 -33.56 -14.38
N LEU A 154 22.66 -33.67 -13.10
CA LEU A 154 22.43 -32.63 -12.11
C LEU A 154 23.30 -31.39 -12.35
N ALA A 155 24.53 -31.57 -12.84
CA ALA A 155 25.39 -30.45 -13.24
C ALA A 155 24.78 -29.65 -14.40
N ARG A 156 24.21 -30.33 -15.41
CA ARG A 156 23.50 -29.66 -16.52
C ARG A 156 22.28 -28.89 -16.02
N LEU A 157 21.44 -29.53 -15.19
CA LEU A 157 20.27 -28.88 -14.61
C LEU A 157 20.66 -27.65 -13.78
N SER A 158 21.76 -27.74 -13.03
CA SER A 158 22.28 -26.62 -12.24
C SER A 158 22.75 -25.48 -13.12
N GLN A 159 23.42 -25.79 -14.23
CA GLN A 159 23.82 -24.78 -15.21
C GLN A 159 22.60 -24.09 -15.82
N ASP A 160 21.59 -24.84 -16.27
CA ASP A 160 20.35 -24.28 -16.84
C ASP A 160 19.62 -23.38 -15.82
N ALA A 161 19.59 -23.80 -14.55
CA ALA A 161 19.00 -23.01 -13.47
C ALA A 161 19.80 -21.72 -13.20
N ALA A 162 21.13 -21.79 -13.19
CA ALA A 162 21.98 -20.62 -13.04
C ALA A 162 21.79 -19.62 -14.18
N ASP A 163 21.82 -20.09 -15.42
CA ASP A 163 21.64 -19.25 -16.61
C ASP A 163 20.25 -18.57 -16.59
N THR A 164 19.21 -19.30 -16.19
CA THR A 164 17.86 -18.75 -16.03
C THR A 164 17.81 -17.63 -14.99
N TRP A 165 18.37 -17.86 -13.80
CA TRP A 165 18.35 -16.86 -12.74
C TRP A 165 19.25 -15.66 -13.03
N ILE A 166 20.36 -15.84 -13.74
CA ILE A 166 21.20 -14.74 -14.22
C ILE A 166 20.36 -13.82 -15.11
N ASN A 167 19.61 -14.36 -16.07
CA ASN A 167 18.75 -13.57 -16.96
C ASN A 167 17.64 -12.84 -16.19
N LEU A 168 16.99 -13.51 -15.24
CA LEU A 168 15.94 -12.89 -14.41
C LEU A 168 16.51 -11.76 -13.54
N LEU A 169 17.64 -11.98 -12.88
CA LEU A 169 18.28 -10.98 -12.03
C LEU A 169 18.75 -9.77 -12.84
N TYR A 170 19.24 -9.96 -14.07
CA TYR A 170 19.56 -8.85 -14.95
C TYR A 170 18.32 -8.06 -15.37
N SER A 171 17.20 -8.73 -15.65
CA SER A 171 15.94 -8.03 -15.92
C SER A 171 15.47 -7.20 -14.72
N GLN A 172 15.67 -7.69 -13.49
CA GLN A 172 15.36 -6.92 -12.28
C GLN A 172 16.33 -5.75 -12.08
N LEU A 173 17.62 -5.94 -12.37
CA LEU A 173 18.61 -4.88 -12.33
C LEU A 173 18.27 -3.76 -13.33
N ASP A 174 17.86 -4.09 -14.55
CA ASP A 174 17.41 -3.12 -15.54
C ASP A 174 16.19 -2.33 -15.06
N THR A 175 15.24 -3.00 -14.41
CA THR A 175 14.06 -2.39 -13.80
C THR A 175 14.42 -1.39 -12.70
N ILE A 176 15.46 -1.67 -11.91
CA ILE A 176 15.98 -0.76 -10.87
C ILE A 176 16.80 0.38 -11.50
N ASN A 177 17.54 0.09 -12.57
CA ASN A 177 18.37 1.05 -13.28
C ASN A 177 17.57 2.10 -14.05
N GLU A 178 16.35 1.80 -14.49
CA GLU A 178 15.49 2.75 -15.18
C GLU A 178 15.20 4.02 -14.34
N PRO A 179 14.71 3.91 -13.09
CA PRO A 179 14.54 5.09 -12.23
C PRO A 179 15.87 5.67 -11.75
N LEU A 180 16.90 4.86 -11.48
CA LEU A 180 18.24 5.37 -11.08
C LEU A 180 18.91 6.21 -12.18
N ALA A 181 18.65 5.92 -13.45
CA ALA A 181 19.19 6.72 -14.56
C ALA A 181 18.63 8.15 -14.61
N GLN A 182 17.50 8.39 -13.93
CA GLN A 182 16.87 9.70 -13.82
C GLN A 182 17.43 10.51 -12.65
N THR A 183 18.35 9.93 -11.86
CA THR A 183 18.99 10.52 -10.69
C THR A 183 20.47 10.77 -10.96
N GLY A 184 21.12 11.58 -10.12
CA GLY A 184 22.57 11.82 -10.16
C GLY A 184 23.42 10.61 -9.79
N PHE A 185 22.81 9.52 -9.30
CA PHE A 185 23.51 8.31 -8.84
C PHE A 185 23.99 7.38 -9.96
N GLY A 186 23.49 7.54 -11.19
CA GLY A 186 23.90 6.72 -12.34
C GLY A 186 23.41 5.27 -12.29
N LYS A 187 23.58 4.53 -13.39
CA LYS A 187 23.16 3.12 -13.49
C LYS A 187 24.19 2.20 -12.83
N VAL A 188 23.73 1.13 -12.20
CA VAL A 188 24.59 0.02 -11.78
C VAL A 188 24.85 -0.87 -12.99
N ASP A 189 26.07 -0.83 -13.52
CA ASP A 189 26.46 -1.74 -14.59
C ASP A 189 26.47 -3.19 -14.07
N ALA A 190 25.89 -4.10 -14.87
CA ALA A 190 26.06 -5.53 -14.68
C ALA A 190 27.56 -5.84 -14.54
N CYS A 191 27.96 -6.56 -13.48
CA CYS A 191 29.35 -6.97 -13.29
C CYS A 191 29.81 -7.74 -14.54
N ALA A 192 30.59 -7.07 -15.40
CA ALA A 192 31.25 -7.71 -16.53
C ALA A 192 32.28 -8.69 -15.98
N TYR A 193 31.94 -9.98 -16.00
CA TYR A 193 32.87 -11.08 -15.81
C TYR A 193 33.30 -11.63 -17.16
#